data_AF-A0A1F3VBB8-F1
#
_entry.id   AF-A0A1F3VBB8-F1
#
_cell.length_a   1.000
_cell.length_b   1.000
_cell.length_c   1.000
_cell.angle_alpha   90.00
_cell.angle_beta   90.00
_cell.angle_gamma   90.00
#
_symmetry.space_group_name_H-M   'P 1'
#
loop_
_entity.id
_entity.type
_entity.pdbx_description
1 polymer ?
#
loop_
_entity_poly.entity_id
_entity_poly.type
_entity_poly.pdbx_seq_one_letter_code
_entity_poly.pdbx_strand_id
1 'polypeptide(L)'
;MKLLVLCFAFLLVSAQTLQAAPDFGEKVKKSMASLKDRCTKLGAPKLEGEAAVAGKKVPVLYFGTTKMNEDTKVVDALKDEMGGTATLFVKSGNEFVRVTTNVQLPSGDRAIGTVLDPVGKAIVNINKGEAYYGEANILGKMYTTGYEPIKDAAGKTIGVFYVGYLKL
;
A
#
# COMPACT_ATOMS: atom_id res chain seq x y z
N MET A 1 -11.96 5.70 -76.74
CA MET A 1 -11.99 4.30 -76.28
C MET A 1 -10.97 4.13 -75.17
N LYS A 2 -11.42 3.86 -73.93
CA LYS A 2 -10.73 3.13 -72.83
C LYS A 2 -9.38 3.71 -72.33
N LEU A 3 -9.05 3.84 -71.04
CA LEU A 3 -9.67 3.44 -69.80
C LEU A 3 -8.98 4.26 -68.68
N LEU A 4 -9.78 4.78 -67.76
CA LEU A 4 -9.38 5.41 -66.51
C LEU A 4 -8.75 4.35 -65.59
N VAL A 5 -7.55 4.57 -65.06
CA VAL A 5 -6.99 3.76 -63.97
C VAL A 5 -6.77 4.67 -62.77
N LEU A 6 -7.73 4.62 -61.87
CA LEU A 6 -7.73 5.29 -60.57
C LEU A 6 -7.00 4.37 -59.57
N CYS A 7 -5.74 4.65 -59.26
CA CYS A 7 -5.02 3.95 -58.20
C CYS A 7 -5.44 4.50 -56.84
N PHE A 8 -6.44 3.89 -56.22
CA PHE A 8 -6.76 4.08 -54.80
C PHE A 8 -5.73 3.30 -53.97
N ALA A 9 -4.74 3.99 -53.41
CA ALA A 9 -3.86 3.43 -52.39
C ALA A 9 -4.61 3.41 -51.05
N PHE A 10 -5.19 2.25 -50.72
CA PHE A 10 -5.84 2.01 -49.43
C PHE A 10 -4.75 1.68 -48.39
N LEU A 11 -4.23 2.72 -47.73
CA LEU A 11 -3.35 2.56 -46.56
C LEU A 11 -4.21 2.12 -45.37
N LEU A 12 -4.27 0.81 -45.15
CA LEU A 12 -4.74 0.22 -43.89
C LEU A 12 -3.76 0.59 -42.78
N VAL A 13 -4.04 1.69 -42.07
CA VAL A 13 -3.44 1.93 -40.76
C VAL A 13 -4.09 0.95 -39.80
N SER A 14 -3.40 -0.14 -39.49
CA SER A 14 -3.77 -0.98 -38.36
C SER A 14 -3.67 -0.14 -37.09
N ALA A 15 -4.81 0.26 -36.54
CA ALA A 15 -4.87 0.81 -35.19
C ALA A 15 -4.45 -0.29 -34.23
N GLN A 16 -3.16 -0.33 -33.91
CA GLN A 16 -2.68 -1.09 -32.76
C GLN A 16 -3.43 -0.53 -31.55
N THR A 17 -4.21 -1.38 -30.88
CA THR A 17 -4.89 -1.03 -29.65
C THR A 17 -3.83 -0.49 -28.68
N LEU A 18 -3.89 0.80 -28.40
CA LEU A 18 -3.12 1.41 -27.32
C LEU A 18 -3.60 0.73 -26.05
N GLN A 19 -2.86 -0.26 -25.58
CA GLN A 19 -3.13 -0.89 -24.30
C GLN A 19 -2.89 0.21 -23.26
N ALA A 20 -3.98 0.75 -22.69
CA ALA A 20 -3.87 1.76 -21.65
C ALA A 20 -2.92 1.24 -20.57
N ALA A 21 -1.90 2.01 -20.22
CA ALA A 21 -1.06 1.71 -19.07
C ALA A 21 -1.99 1.44 -17.87
N PRO A 22 -1.78 0.39 -17.06
CA PRO A 22 -2.73 0.05 -16.02
C PRO A 22 -2.94 1.24 -15.09
N ASP A 23 -4.20 1.54 -14.75
CA ASP A 23 -4.57 2.53 -13.75
C ASP A 23 -4.20 2.00 -12.35
N PHE A 24 -2.90 2.01 -12.05
CA PHE A 24 -2.38 1.57 -10.76
C PHE A 24 -2.85 2.48 -9.62
N GLY A 25 -3.20 3.74 -9.91
CA GLY A 25 -3.76 4.67 -8.93
C GLY A 25 -5.13 4.20 -8.43
N GLU A 26 -6.02 3.80 -9.34
CA GLU A 26 -7.32 3.24 -8.98
C GLU A 26 -7.17 1.88 -8.27
N LYS A 27 -6.28 1.01 -8.74
CA LYS A 27 -6.04 -0.29 -8.09
C LYS A 27 -5.51 -0.14 -6.66
N VAL A 28 -4.59 0.79 -6.42
CA VAL A 28 -4.10 1.12 -5.08
C VAL A 28 -5.23 1.62 -4.20
N LYS A 29 -6.07 2.54 -4.68
CA LYS A 29 -7.22 3.07 -3.92
C LYS A 29 -8.23 1.98 -3.56
N LYS A 30 -8.59 1.10 -4.51
CA LYS A 30 -9.49 -0.05 -4.25
C LYS A 30 -8.93 -0.99 -3.19
N SER A 31 -7.65 -1.30 -3.27
CA SER A 31 -6.97 -2.15 -2.29
C SER A 31 -6.83 -1.49 -0.93
N MET A 32 -6.58 -0.17 -0.88
CA MET A 32 -6.58 0.60 0.35
C MET A 32 -7.96 0.58 1.02
N ALA A 33 -9.02 0.77 0.23
CA ALA A 33 -10.40 0.68 0.72
C ALA A 33 -10.70 -0.74 1.28
N SER A 34 -10.31 -1.80 0.57
CA SER A 34 -10.48 -3.19 1.04
C SER A 34 -9.68 -3.48 2.31
N LEU A 35 -8.43 -3.02 2.41
CA LEU A 35 -7.61 -3.16 3.63
C LEU A 35 -8.27 -2.47 4.82
N LYS A 36 -8.75 -1.23 4.62
CA LYS A 36 -9.44 -0.46 5.66
C LYS A 36 -10.73 -1.15 6.09
N ASP A 37 -11.55 -1.58 5.14
CA ASP A 37 -12.82 -2.28 5.42
C ASP A 37 -12.60 -3.53 6.27
N ARG A 38 -11.61 -4.36 5.90
CA ARG A 38 -11.20 -5.55 6.66
C ARG A 38 -10.82 -5.21 8.10
N CYS A 39 -10.00 -4.19 8.29
CA CYS A 39 -9.60 -3.75 9.63
C CYS A 39 -10.78 -3.16 10.41
N THR A 40 -11.62 -2.32 9.81
CA THR A 40 -12.77 -1.72 10.49
C THR A 40 -13.84 -2.73 10.88
N LYS A 41 -13.97 -3.84 10.14
CA LYS A 41 -14.83 -4.98 10.52
C LYS A 41 -14.36 -5.68 11.79
N LEU A 42 -13.06 -5.61 12.12
CA LEU A 42 -12.54 -6.12 13.39
C LEU A 42 -12.86 -5.18 14.56
N GLY A 43 -13.05 -3.88 14.28
CA GLY A 43 -13.48 -2.87 15.25
C GLY A 43 -12.70 -1.57 15.12
N ALA A 44 -12.95 -0.63 16.04
CA ALA A 44 -12.25 0.65 16.07
C ALA A 44 -10.75 0.48 16.39
N PRO A 45 -9.86 1.25 15.76
CA PRO A 45 -8.43 1.20 16.04
C PRO A 45 -8.11 1.80 17.41
N LYS A 46 -7.19 1.16 18.15
CA LYS A 46 -6.62 1.70 19.40
C LYS A 46 -5.18 1.23 19.60
N LEU A 47 -4.44 1.96 20.41
CA LEU A 47 -3.17 1.49 20.97
C LEU A 47 -3.37 1.07 22.42
N GLU A 48 -2.85 -0.08 22.81
CA GLU A 48 -2.94 -0.55 24.20
C GLU A 48 -1.73 -1.41 24.56
N GLY A 49 -0.96 -0.97 25.56
CA GLY A 49 0.26 -1.65 25.97
C GLY A 49 1.37 -1.63 24.91
N GLU A 50 2.41 -2.42 25.16
CA GLU A 50 3.58 -2.53 24.29
C GLU A 50 3.98 -4.00 24.12
N ALA A 51 4.53 -4.33 22.96
CA ALA A 51 5.07 -5.65 22.66
C ALA A 51 6.42 -5.54 21.94
N ALA A 52 7.23 -6.58 22.04
CA ALA A 52 8.41 -6.72 21.20
C ALA A 52 7.96 -7.08 19.77
N VAL A 53 8.47 -6.36 18.78
CA VAL A 53 8.34 -6.64 17.34
C VAL A 53 9.75 -6.56 16.75
N ALA A 54 10.25 -7.68 16.22
CA ALA A 54 11.63 -7.79 15.74
C ALA A 54 12.68 -7.25 16.74
N GLY A 55 12.52 -7.57 18.03
CA GLY A 55 13.42 -7.13 19.10
C GLY A 55 13.24 -5.68 19.59
N LYS A 56 12.34 -4.89 18.97
CA LYS A 56 12.02 -3.52 19.38
C LYS A 56 10.72 -3.47 20.17
N LYS A 57 10.71 -2.76 21.31
CA LYS A 57 9.49 -2.50 22.07
C LYS A 57 8.68 -1.40 21.36
N VAL A 58 7.46 -1.72 20.94
CA VAL A 58 6.56 -0.80 20.22
C VAL A 58 5.13 -0.90 20.77
N PRO A 59 4.29 0.14 20.62
CA PRO A 59 2.88 0.06 20.96
C PRO A 59 2.17 -1.08 20.24
N VAL A 60 1.19 -1.69 20.90
CA VAL A 60 0.35 -2.71 20.26
C VAL A 60 -0.85 -2.05 19.59
N LEU A 61 -0.95 -2.22 18.28
CA LEU A 61 -2.09 -1.78 17.50
C LEU A 61 -3.18 -2.84 17.56
N TYR A 62 -4.39 -2.42 17.92
CA TYR A 62 -5.59 -3.23 17.87
C TYR A 62 -6.59 -2.65 16.89
N PHE A 63 -7.39 -3.53 16.28
CA PHE A 63 -8.72 -3.19 15.77
C PHE A 63 -9.73 -4.02 16.56
N GLY A 64 -10.61 -3.33 17.32
CA GLY A 64 -11.47 -3.99 18.31
C GLY A 64 -10.64 -4.75 19.35
N THR A 65 -10.82 -6.06 19.43
CA THR A 65 -10.05 -6.96 20.31
C THR A 65 -8.88 -7.65 19.61
N THR A 66 -8.72 -7.45 18.30
CA THR A 66 -7.70 -8.16 17.50
C THR A 66 -6.38 -7.41 17.53
N LYS A 67 -5.34 -8.04 18.08
CA LYS A 67 -3.95 -7.56 18.03
C LYS A 67 -3.41 -7.67 16.60
N MET A 68 -2.87 -6.58 16.07
CA MET A 68 -2.33 -6.55 14.71
C MET A 68 -0.82 -6.79 14.62
N ASN A 69 -0.07 -6.55 15.70
CA ASN A 69 1.37 -6.75 15.68
C ASN A 69 1.68 -8.22 15.43
N GLU A 70 2.40 -8.48 14.33
CA GLU A 70 2.77 -9.80 13.79
C GLU A 70 1.59 -10.68 13.33
N ASP A 71 0.34 -10.18 13.35
CA ASP A 71 -0.79 -10.88 12.72
C ASP A 71 -0.82 -10.58 11.22
N THR A 72 -0.58 -11.60 10.39
CA THR A 72 -0.46 -11.45 8.94
C THR A 72 -1.75 -11.71 8.18
N LYS A 73 -2.82 -12.16 8.84
CA LYS A 73 -4.04 -12.67 8.16
C LYS A 73 -4.65 -11.63 7.22
N VAL A 74 -4.78 -10.39 7.68
CA VAL A 74 -5.41 -9.32 6.91
C VAL A 74 -4.55 -8.92 5.71
N VAL A 75 -3.23 -8.77 5.90
CA VAL A 75 -2.33 -8.35 4.82
C VAL A 75 -2.14 -9.44 3.78
N ASP A 76 -2.17 -10.70 4.18
CA ASP A 76 -2.05 -11.85 3.27
C ASP A 76 -3.34 -12.07 2.48
N ALA A 77 -4.50 -12.03 3.13
CA ALA A 77 -5.78 -12.13 2.44
C ALA A 77 -5.95 -11.02 1.38
N LEU A 78 -5.48 -9.79 1.66
CA LEU A 78 -5.49 -8.73 0.64
C LEU A 78 -4.55 -9.05 -0.53
N LYS A 79 -3.36 -9.61 -0.26
CA LYS A 79 -2.42 -10.01 -1.31
C LYS A 79 -3.01 -11.09 -2.21
N ASP A 80 -3.64 -12.09 -1.61
CA ASP A 80 -4.20 -13.23 -2.35
C ASP A 80 -5.36 -12.78 -3.27
N GLU A 81 -6.17 -11.83 -2.82
CA GLU A 81 -7.29 -11.30 -3.62
C GLU A 81 -6.87 -10.24 -4.65
N MET A 82 -5.94 -9.35 -4.30
CA MET A 82 -5.67 -8.12 -5.06
C MET A 82 -4.29 -8.12 -5.74
N GLY A 83 -3.44 -9.10 -5.44
CA GLY A 83 -2.10 -9.28 -6.01
C GLY A 83 -1.05 -8.23 -5.59
N GLY A 84 -1.35 -7.39 -4.61
CA GLY A 84 -0.49 -6.30 -4.13
C GLY A 84 0.23 -6.60 -2.82
N THR A 85 0.99 -5.62 -2.34
CA THR A 85 1.56 -5.63 -1.00
C THR A 85 0.72 -4.80 -0.05
N ALA A 86 0.72 -5.17 1.23
CA ALA A 86 0.00 -4.49 2.30
C ALA A 86 0.84 -4.46 3.57
N THR A 87 0.68 -3.40 4.35
CA THR A 87 1.39 -3.20 5.61
C THR A 87 0.55 -2.37 6.57
N LEU A 88 0.62 -2.69 7.86
CA LEU A 88 0.24 -1.79 8.93
C LEU A 88 1.50 -1.33 9.68
N PHE A 89 1.64 -0.01 9.81
CA PHE A 89 2.64 0.60 10.69
C PHE A 89 1.97 1.12 11.96
N VAL A 90 2.66 1.03 13.09
CA VAL A 90 2.27 1.67 14.35
C VAL A 90 3.13 2.89 14.62
N LYS A 91 2.54 3.97 15.12
CA LYS A 91 3.31 5.13 15.60
C LYS A 91 4.03 4.76 16.89
N SER A 92 5.35 4.89 16.91
CA SER A 92 6.21 4.63 18.07
C SER A 92 7.13 5.84 18.27
N GLY A 93 6.76 6.71 19.20
CA GLY A 93 7.39 8.04 19.31
C GLY A 93 7.22 8.84 18.01
N ASN A 94 8.33 9.23 17.39
CA ASN A 94 8.35 9.99 16.14
C ASN A 94 8.38 9.11 14.89
N GLU A 95 8.52 7.79 15.04
CA GLU A 95 8.64 6.85 13.94
C GLU A 95 7.33 6.09 13.68
N PHE A 96 7.23 5.48 12.50
CA PHE A 96 6.20 4.50 12.18
C PHE A 96 6.86 3.16 11.92
N VAL A 97 6.64 2.20 12.82
CA VAL A 97 7.28 0.87 12.79
C VAL A 97 6.34 -0.12 12.13
N ARG A 98 6.87 -0.91 11.19
CA ARG A 98 6.13 -1.95 10.48
C ARG A 98 5.78 -3.09 11.43
N VAL A 99 4.51 -3.24 11.77
CA VAL A 99 4.09 -4.27 12.75
C VAL A 99 3.48 -5.50 12.08
N THR A 100 2.93 -5.38 10.88
CA THR A 100 2.54 -6.53 10.05
C THR A 100 2.63 -6.16 8.57
N THR A 101 3.10 -7.08 7.74
CA THR A 101 3.32 -6.84 6.32
C THR A 101 3.47 -8.13 5.55
N ASN A 102 3.16 -8.13 4.25
CA ASN A 102 3.55 -9.16 3.30
C ASN A 102 4.73 -8.75 2.40
N VAL A 103 5.32 -7.57 2.63
CA VAL A 103 6.56 -7.13 1.97
C VAL A 103 7.73 -7.94 2.54
N GLN A 104 8.55 -8.49 1.66
CA GLN A 104 9.71 -9.30 2.02
C GLN A 104 11.01 -8.52 1.90
N LEU A 105 11.94 -8.81 2.80
CA LEU A 105 13.36 -8.48 2.72
C LEU A 105 14.03 -9.30 1.61
N PRO A 106 15.25 -8.91 1.18
CA PRO A 106 16.05 -9.75 0.28
C PRO A 106 16.33 -11.17 0.81
N SER A 107 16.33 -11.37 2.14
CA SER A 107 16.45 -12.70 2.76
C SER A 107 15.23 -13.60 2.55
N GLY A 108 14.08 -13.04 2.12
CA GLY A 108 12.80 -13.73 2.02
C GLY A 108 11.89 -13.54 3.23
N ASP A 109 12.44 -13.10 4.37
CA ASP A 109 11.66 -12.81 5.58
C ASP A 109 10.75 -11.60 5.39
N ARG A 110 9.65 -11.53 6.14
CA ARG A 110 8.82 -10.32 6.18
C ARG A 110 9.61 -9.17 6.78
N ALA A 111 9.48 -7.99 6.19
CA ALA A 111 10.17 -6.78 6.63
C ALA A 111 9.58 -6.14 7.90
N ILE A 112 9.02 -6.95 8.79
CA ILE A 112 8.50 -6.54 10.11
C ILE A 112 9.63 -5.88 10.92
N GLY A 113 9.28 -4.86 11.70
CA GLY A 113 10.24 -4.07 12.51
C GLY A 113 10.93 -2.93 11.76
N THR A 114 10.92 -2.93 10.42
CA THR A 114 11.47 -1.80 9.64
C THR A 114 10.64 -0.53 9.82
N VAL A 115 11.29 0.62 9.70
CA VAL A 115 10.64 1.93 9.88
C VAL A 115 10.21 2.47 8.51
N LEU A 116 9.04 3.11 8.46
CA LEU A 116 8.64 3.92 7.30
C LEU A 116 9.70 5.00 7.06
N ASP A 117 10.20 5.12 5.84
CA ASP A 117 11.28 6.04 5.48
C ASP A 117 11.03 7.46 6.05
N PRO A 118 11.84 7.93 7.01
CA PRO A 118 11.62 9.21 7.70
C PRO A 118 11.89 10.43 6.82
N VAL A 119 12.51 10.26 5.66
CA VAL A 119 12.74 11.33 4.67
C VAL A 119 11.96 11.13 3.37
N GLY A 120 11.15 10.07 3.29
CA GLY A 120 10.35 9.74 2.11
C GLY A 120 9.14 10.65 1.92
N LYS A 121 8.63 10.74 0.68
CA LYS A 121 7.47 11.60 0.34
C LYS A 121 6.21 11.27 1.15
N ALA A 122 5.99 10.00 1.47
CA ALA A 122 4.83 9.57 2.24
C ALA A 122 4.82 10.15 3.67
N ILE A 123 5.97 10.22 4.34
CA ILE A 123 6.04 10.66 5.74
C ILE A 123 5.63 12.13 5.91
N VAL A 124 5.86 12.96 4.88
CA VAL A 124 5.51 14.37 4.87
C VAL A 124 3.99 14.57 5.00
N ASN A 125 3.21 13.79 4.27
CA ASN A 125 1.75 13.84 4.32
C ASN A 125 1.22 13.16 5.59
N ILE A 126 1.78 12.00 5.95
CA ILE A 126 1.36 11.25 7.15
C ILE A 126 1.55 12.09 8.42
N ASN A 127 2.64 12.85 8.54
CA ASN A 127 2.86 13.75 9.67
C ASN A 127 1.86 14.91 9.74
N LYS A 128 1.22 15.28 8.61
CA LYS A 128 0.10 16.22 8.56
C LYS A 128 -1.25 15.56 8.79
N GLY A 129 -1.29 14.23 8.97
CA GLY A 129 -2.54 13.46 9.08
C GLY A 129 -3.28 13.32 7.75
N GLU A 130 -2.56 13.40 6.63
CA GLU A 130 -3.06 13.34 5.26
C GLU A 130 -2.61 12.06 4.55
N ALA A 131 -3.38 11.64 3.54
CA ALA A 131 -3.00 10.52 2.69
C ALA A 131 -1.89 10.89 1.70
N TYR A 132 -1.11 9.89 1.29
CA TYR A 132 -0.16 10.00 0.19
C TYR A 132 -0.41 8.90 -0.83
N TYR A 133 -0.53 9.27 -2.09
CA TYR A 133 -0.62 8.35 -3.21
C TYR A 133 0.45 8.74 -4.23
N GLY A 134 1.31 7.79 -4.59
CA GLY A 134 2.44 8.07 -5.46
C GLY A 134 3.46 6.94 -5.46
N GLU A 135 4.64 7.23 -5.97
CA GLU A 135 5.73 6.26 -6.04
C GLU A 135 6.59 6.28 -4.78
N ALA A 136 7.01 5.10 -4.33
CA ALA A 136 7.97 4.95 -3.23
C ALA A 136 8.99 3.86 -3.55
N ASN A 137 10.24 4.10 -3.15
CA ASN A 137 11.26 3.06 -3.11
C ASN A 137 11.12 2.28 -1.79
N ILE A 138 10.88 0.98 -1.89
CA ILE A 138 10.71 0.10 -0.75
C ILE A 138 11.73 -1.02 -0.89
N LEU A 139 12.76 -0.96 -0.03
CA LEU A 139 13.82 -1.97 0.03
C LEU A 139 14.52 -2.18 -1.33
N GLY A 140 14.79 -1.09 -2.04
CA GLY A 140 15.49 -1.10 -3.33
C GLY A 140 14.58 -1.33 -4.55
N LYS A 141 13.26 -1.46 -4.36
CA LYS A 141 12.29 -1.70 -5.43
C LYS A 141 11.29 -0.55 -5.50
N MET A 142 10.95 -0.12 -6.71
CA MET A 142 9.96 0.94 -6.91
C MET A 142 8.53 0.38 -6.89
N TYR A 143 7.64 1.04 -6.17
CA TYR A 143 6.23 0.69 -6.08
C TYR A 143 5.36 1.90 -6.42
N THR A 144 4.19 1.65 -7.01
CA THR A 144 3.05 2.58 -6.94
C THR A 144 2.30 2.28 -5.66
N THR A 145 2.08 3.30 -4.82
CA THR A 145 1.72 3.12 -3.41
C THR A 145 0.62 4.06 -2.95
N GLY A 146 -0.05 3.65 -1.87
CA GLY A 146 -0.98 4.46 -1.10
C GLY A 146 -0.65 4.31 0.38
N TYR A 147 -0.63 5.43 1.09
CA TYR A 147 -0.44 5.51 2.53
C TYR A 147 -1.57 6.33 3.12
N GLU A 148 -2.26 5.79 4.13
CA GLU A 148 -3.32 6.51 4.83
C GLU A 148 -3.15 6.42 6.35
N PRO A 149 -3.36 7.53 7.09
CA PRO A 149 -3.32 7.52 8.55
C PRO A 149 -4.36 6.57 9.16
N ILE A 150 -3.96 5.79 10.14
CA ILE A 150 -4.85 5.13 11.09
C ILE A 150 -5.09 6.13 12.21
N LYS A 151 -6.34 6.56 12.41
CA LYS A 151 -6.71 7.53 13.45
C LYS A 151 -7.50 6.85 14.56
N ASP A 152 -7.19 7.17 15.81
CA ASP A 152 -8.00 6.76 16.95
C ASP A 152 -9.31 7.56 17.06
N ALA A 153 -10.13 7.26 18.08
CA ALA A 153 -11.41 7.94 18.30
C ALA A 153 -11.28 9.46 18.55
N ALA A 154 -10.10 9.93 18.97
CA ALA A 154 -9.81 11.36 19.14
C ALA A 154 -9.29 12.02 17.85
N GLY A 155 -9.19 11.28 16.74
CA GLY A 155 -8.66 11.76 15.47
C GLY A 155 -7.14 11.81 15.40
N LYS A 156 -6.42 11.29 16.42
CA LYS A 156 -4.96 11.27 16.45
C LYS A 156 -4.43 10.15 15.58
N THR A 157 -3.43 10.43 14.75
CA THR A 157 -2.72 9.41 13.97
C THR A 157 -1.94 8.48 14.90
N ILE A 158 -2.33 7.22 14.94
CA ILE A 158 -1.73 6.14 15.75
C ILE A 158 -1.01 5.07 14.92
N GLY A 159 -1.16 5.13 13.59
CA GLY A 159 -0.52 4.21 12.67
C GLY A 159 -0.71 4.62 11.22
N VAL A 160 -0.31 3.75 10.29
CA VAL A 160 -0.43 3.99 8.85
C VAL A 160 -0.83 2.69 8.14
N PHE A 161 -1.88 2.76 7.33
CA PHE A 161 -2.16 1.75 6.32
C PHE A 161 -1.23 1.98 5.13
N TYR A 162 -0.71 0.91 4.56
CA TYR A 162 0.02 0.94 3.30
C TYR A 162 -0.49 -0.14 2.36
N VAL A 163 -0.56 0.23 1.08
CA VAL A 163 -0.71 -0.69 -0.05
C VAL A 163 0.28 -0.29 -1.14
N GLY A 164 0.83 -1.27 -1.85
CA GLY A 164 1.58 -0.97 -3.07
C GLY A 164 1.74 -2.11 -4.04
N TYR A 165 1.99 -1.76 -5.30
CA TYR A 165 2.21 -2.67 -6.41
C TYR A 165 3.60 -2.43 -6.99
N LEU A 166 4.37 -3.52 -7.15
CA LEU A 166 5.70 -3.46 -7.71
C LEU A 166 5.62 -2.87 -9.12
N LYS A 167 6.42 -1.83 -9.37
CA LYS A 167 6.63 -1.30 -10.72
C LYS A 167 7.66 -2.20 -11.40
N LEU A 168 7.21 -2.89 -12.45
CA LEU A 168 8.08 -3.68 -13.31
C LEU A 168 8.91 -2.78 -14.22
#